data_AF-A0A060N308-F1
#
_entry.id   AF-A0A060N308-F1
#
_cell.length_a   1.000
_cell.length_b   1.000
_cell.length_c   1.000
_cell.angle_alpha   90.00
_cell.angle_beta   90.00
_cell.angle_gamma   90.00
#
_symmetry.space_group_name_H-M   'P 1'
#
loop_
_entity.id
_entity.type
_entity.pdbx_description
1 polymer ?
#
loop_
_entity_poly.entity_id
_entity_poly.type
_entity_poly.pdbx_seq_one_letter_code
_entity_poly.pdbx_strand_id
1 'polypeptide(L)'
;MKNIITIYCDGGCRGNQKKDNIGGWGAILTQNNIDKKKEIYGNKINTTNNQMELTACIKSLEAIKEDVRQKFNIEIHSDSAYLVNGMNSWINGWIKKNWRNSQKKPVENKELWQQILELTKQFKSVTFNKCKGHSGEELNERADELANIAMDELENKETIDIDKNTELQTILESLKSNRKKLEELNIEGYIENAIQSIDLAIKILMIS
;
A
#
# COMPACT_ATOMS: atom_id res chain seq x y z
N MET A 1 25.30 24.92 4.18
CA MET A 1 24.59 24.14 3.14
C MET A 1 23.17 23.87 3.61
N LYS A 2 22.17 23.81 2.73
CA LYS A 2 20.79 23.51 3.16
C LYS A 2 20.68 22.02 3.50
N ASN A 3 20.34 21.72 4.76
CA ASN A 3 20.01 20.37 5.21
C ASN A 3 18.60 20.02 4.73
N ILE A 4 18.50 19.37 3.57
CA ILE A 4 17.24 18.97 2.94
C ILE A 4 17.22 17.45 2.78
N ILE A 5 16.05 16.86 3.09
CA ILE A 5 15.68 15.52 2.68
C ILE A 5 14.66 15.69 1.55
N THR A 6 14.97 15.14 0.38
CA THR A 6 14.09 15.15 -0.78
C THR A 6 13.41 13.79 -0.89
N ILE A 7 12.10 13.80 -0.97
CA ILE A 7 11.24 12.63 -1.06
C ILE A 7 10.55 12.65 -2.41
N TYR A 8 10.66 11.58 -3.18
CA TYR A 8 9.78 11.32 -4.31
C TYR A 8 8.80 10.23 -3.92
N CYS A 9 7.51 10.41 -4.19
CA CYS A 9 6.51 9.42 -3.85
C CYS A 9 5.39 9.35 -4.90
N ASP A 10 4.94 8.12 -5.14
CA ASP A 10 3.89 7.81 -6.09
C ASP A 10 3.02 6.64 -5.59
N GLY A 11 1.83 6.49 -6.15
CA GLY A 11 0.94 5.38 -5.84
C GLY A 11 -0.19 5.23 -6.85
N GLY A 12 -0.62 3.98 -7.03
CA GLY A 12 -1.64 3.65 -8.02
C GLY A 12 -2.33 2.32 -7.73
N CYS A 13 -3.34 2.00 -8.54
CA CYS A 13 -4.04 0.73 -8.50
C CYS A 13 -4.13 0.09 -9.88
N ARG A 14 -3.98 -1.23 -9.93
CA ARG A 14 -4.43 -2.08 -11.03
C ARG A 14 -5.91 -2.37 -10.86
N GLY A 15 -6.71 -2.08 -11.89
CA GLY A 15 -8.16 -2.25 -11.83
C GLY A 15 -8.86 -1.27 -10.88
N ASN A 16 -8.42 0.00 -10.83
CA ASN A 16 -9.05 1.05 -10.02
C ASN A 16 -10.59 1.03 -10.14
N GLN A 17 -11.29 1.18 -9.00
CA GLN A 17 -12.76 1.11 -8.86
C GLN A 17 -13.39 -0.30 -9.01
N LYS A 18 -12.60 -1.36 -9.19
CA LYS A 18 -13.08 -2.74 -9.03
C LYS A 18 -13.10 -3.14 -7.56
N LYS A 19 -13.98 -4.07 -7.22
CA LYS A 19 -14.22 -4.54 -5.85
C LYS A 19 -12.99 -5.19 -5.21
N ASP A 20 -12.16 -5.82 -6.04
CA ASP A 20 -10.95 -6.58 -5.65
C ASP A 20 -9.73 -6.00 -6.39
N ASN A 21 -9.50 -4.70 -6.24
CA ASN A 21 -8.38 -4.05 -6.89
C ASN A 21 -7.12 -4.08 -6.02
N ILE A 22 -5.97 -4.18 -6.67
CA ILE A 22 -4.67 -4.17 -6.01
C ILE A 22 -4.09 -2.76 -6.14
N GLY A 23 -3.74 -2.15 -5.02
CA GLY A 23 -3.02 -0.88 -4.96
C GLY A 23 -1.60 -1.06 -4.45
N GLY A 24 -0.71 -0.20 -4.93
CA GLY A 24 0.67 -0.10 -4.48
C GLY A 24 1.08 1.36 -4.32
N TRP A 25 2.00 1.60 -3.41
CA TRP A 25 2.64 2.89 -3.20
C TRP A 25 4.14 2.72 -3.07
N GLY A 26 4.90 3.71 -3.53
CA GLY A 26 6.36 3.71 -3.51
C GLY A 26 6.89 5.09 -3.14
N ALA A 27 8.00 5.12 -2.41
CA ALA A 27 8.72 6.35 -2.14
C ALA A 27 10.23 6.14 -2.03
N ILE A 28 10.98 7.14 -2.48
CA ILE A 28 12.43 7.20 -2.36
C ILE A 28 12.83 8.48 -1.63
N LEU A 29 13.61 8.32 -0.57
CA LEU A 29 14.13 9.42 0.24
C LEU A 29 15.62 9.57 -0.04
N THR A 30 16.04 10.81 -0.27
CA THR A 30 17.43 11.17 -0.54
C THR A 30 17.83 12.35 0.34
N GLN A 31 19.11 12.48 0.65
CA GLN A 31 19.64 13.60 1.41
C GLN A 31 20.76 14.27 0.61
N ASN A 32 20.75 15.60 0.58
CA ASN A 32 21.82 16.35 -0.06
C ASN A 32 23.19 15.95 0.49
N ASN A 33 24.14 15.66 -0.42
CA ASN A 33 25.52 15.25 -0.12
C ASN A 33 25.70 13.83 0.44
N ILE A 34 24.69 12.95 0.31
CA ILE A 34 24.81 11.53 0.62
C ILE A 34 24.27 10.71 -0.56
N ASP A 35 25.10 9.82 -1.13
CA ASP A 35 24.71 8.97 -2.26
C ASP A 35 23.73 7.85 -1.88
N LYS A 36 23.39 7.73 -0.59
CA LYS A 36 22.49 6.71 -0.08
C LYS A 36 21.04 7.15 -0.28
N LYS A 37 20.32 6.37 -1.09
CA LYS A 37 18.86 6.46 -1.23
C LYS A 37 18.18 5.45 -0.29
N LYS A 38 17.05 5.82 0.30
CA LYS A 38 16.18 4.89 1.04
C LYS A 38 14.90 4.69 0.24
N GLU A 39 14.68 3.47 -0.21
CA GLU A 39 13.46 3.05 -0.91
C GLU A 39 12.53 2.38 0.09
N ILE A 40 11.24 2.72 0.01
CA ILE A 40 10.16 2.09 0.77
C ILE A 40 8.94 1.94 -0.13
N TYR A 41 8.19 0.87 0.07
CA TYR A 41 6.98 0.60 -0.70
C TYR A 41 6.05 -0.31 0.08
N GLY A 42 4.82 -0.44 -0.41
CA GLY A 42 3.84 -1.36 0.16
C GLY A 42 2.59 -1.43 -0.70
N ASN A 43 1.76 -2.43 -0.42
CA ASN A 43 0.55 -2.72 -1.18
C ASN A 43 -0.69 -2.79 -0.29
N LYS A 44 -1.85 -2.74 -0.93
CA LYS A 44 -3.15 -2.82 -0.26
C LYS A 44 -4.23 -3.26 -1.25
N ILE A 45 -5.04 -4.25 -0.87
CA ILE A 45 -6.28 -4.58 -1.58
C ILE A 45 -7.38 -3.55 -1.31
N ASN A 46 -8.31 -3.38 -2.24
CA ASN A 46 -9.56 -2.63 -2.06
C ASN A 46 -9.30 -1.17 -1.71
N THR A 47 -8.53 -0.51 -2.57
CA THR A 47 -8.09 0.87 -2.38
C THR A 47 -8.28 1.70 -3.66
N THR A 48 -7.72 2.90 -3.73
CA THR A 48 -7.84 3.77 -4.91
C THR A 48 -6.50 4.45 -5.18
N ASN A 49 -6.28 4.93 -6.41
CA ASN A 49 -5.06 5.68 -6.76
C ASN A 49 -4.80 6.80 -5.75
N ASN A 50 -5.79 7.67 -5.50
CA ASN A 50 -5.68 8.76 -4.53
C ASN A 50 -5.28 8.27 -3.14
N GLN A 51 -5.83 7.15 -2.67
CA GLN A 51 -5.44 6.61 -1.36
C GLN A 51 -3.99 6.13 -1.35
N MET A 52 -3.50 5.51 -2.42
CA MET A 52 -2.11 5.06 -2.53
C MET A 52 -1.14 6.23 -2.65
N GLU A 53 -1.46 7.25 -3.44
CA GLU A 53 -0.68 8.49 -3.53
C GLU A 53 -0.54 9.18 -2.15
N LEU A 54 -1.65 9.32 -1.41
CA LEU A 54 -1.60 9.87 -0.04
C LEU A 54 -0.84 8.95 0.93
N THR A 55 -0.98 7.63 0.79
CA THR A 55 -0.27 6.67 1.63
C THR A 55 1.24 6.74 1.40
N ALA A 56 1.70 6.91 0.15
CA ALA A 56 3.10 7.10 -0.18
C ALA A 56 3.71 8.31 0.56
N CYS A 57 2.99 9.43 0.57
CA CYS A 57 3.37 10.62 1.32
C CYS A 57 3.42 10.37 2.83
N ILE A 58 2.41 9.70 3.40
CA ILE A 58 2.35 9.40 4.83
C ILE A 58 3.53 8.53 5.24
N LYS A 59 3.75 7.42 4.52
CA LYS A 59 4.75 6.42 4.85
C LYS A 59 6.17 6.95 4.70
N SER A 60 6.42 7.81 3.72
CA SER A 60 7.71 8.50 3.57
C SER A 60 8.01 9.48 4.70
N LEU A 61 7.02 10.25 5.17
CA LEU A 61 7.17 11.10 6.36
C LEU A 61 7.39 10.26 7.63
N GLU A 62 6.63 9.19 7.83
CA GLU A 62 6.78 8.27 8.97
C GLU A 62 8.17 7.63 9.02
N ALA A 63 8.77 7.34 7.85
CA ALA A 63 10.06 6.70 7.72
C ALA A 63 11.25 7.56 8.19
N ILE A 64 11.05 8.86 8.42
CA ILE A 64 12.04 9.79 8.97
C ILE A 64 11.98 9.77 10.50
N LYS A 65 13.12 9.47 11.13
CA LYS A 65 13.27 9.39 12.59
C LYS A 65 12.95 10.72 13.26
N GLU A 66 12.33 10.66 14.45
CA GLU A 66 11.91 11.84 15.21
C GLU A 66 13.04 12.83 15.48
N ASP A 67 14.23 12.33 15.83
CA ASP A 67 15.42 13.13 16.12
C ASP A 67 16.01 13.84 14.89
N VAL A 68 15.53 13.51 13.68
CA VAL A 68 15.92 14.11 12.40
C VAL A 68 14.92 15.19 11.96
N ARG A 69 13.63 15.08 12.32
CA ARG A 69 12.53 15.89 11.76
C ARG A 69 12.70 17.40 11.93
N GLN A 70 13.35 17.83 13.02
CA GLN A 70 13.61 19.25 13.32
C GLN A 70 14.96 19.77 12.78
N LYS A 71 15.80 18.88 12.25
CA LYS A 71 17.14 19.21 11.73
C LYS A 71 17.17 19.48 10.22
N PHE A 72 16.20 18.93 9.49
CA PHE A 72 16.14 18.99 8.03
C PHE A 72 14.83 19.62 7.57
N ASN A 73 14.91 20.34 6.45
CA ASN A 73 13.74 20.71 5.68
C ASN A 73 13.36 19.54 4.78
N ILE A 74 12.06 19.31 4.57
CA ILE A 74 11.55 18.24 3.72
C ILE A 74 11.00 18.84 2.42
N GLU A 75 11.41 18.27 1.29
CA GLU A 75 10.86 18.59 -0.02
C GLU A 75 10.19 17.33 -0.57
N ILE A 76 8.87 17.35 -0.70
CA ILE A 76 8.09 16.23 -1.26
C ILE A 76 7.79 16.52 -2.72
N HIS A 77 8.12 15.55 -3.56
CA HIS A 77 7.98 15.55 -5.00
C HIS A 77 7.00 14.45 -5.40
N SER A 78 5.98 14.82 -6.15
CA SER A 78 4.99 13.87 -6.67
C SER A 78 4.33 14.44 -7.91
N ASP A 79 3.98 13.57 -8.85
CA ASP A 79 3.12 13.89 -9.99
C ASP A 79 1.63 13.68 -9.67
N SER A 80 1.26 13.35 -8.44
CA SER A 80 -0.14 13.40 -7.98
C SER A 80 -0.62 14.86 -7.89
N ALA A 81 -1.56 15.23 -8.78
CA ALA A 81 -2.23 16.53 -8.66
C ALA A 81 -3.11 16.58 -7.41
N TYR A 82 -3.62 15.43 -6.98
CA TYR A 82 -4.49 15.32 -5.80
C TYR A 82 -3.72 15.65 -4.52
N LEU A 83 -2.55 15.04 -4.32
CA LEU A 83 -1.66 15.30 -3.19
C LEU A 83 -1.15 16.75 -3.19
N VAL A 84 -0.51 17.17 -4.30
CA VAL A 84 0.20 18.46 -4.34
C VAL A 84 -0.77 19.65 -4.26
N ASN A 85 -1.85 19.65 -5.03
CA ASN A 85 -2.84 20.74 -4.96
C ASN A 85 -3.64 20.68 -3.65
N GLY A 86 -3.88 19.48 -3.11
CA GLY A 86 -4.52 19.31 -1.82
C GLY A 86 -3.76 20.03 -0.72
N MET A 87 -2.46 19.75 -0.58
CA MET A 87 -1.62 20.40 0.44
C MET A 87 -1.40 21.88 0.18
N ASN A 88 -1.17 22.28 -1.09
CA ASN A 88 -0.83 23.66 -1.41
C ASN A 88 -2.04 24.60 -1.48
N SER A 89 -3.24 24.10 -1.73
CA SER A 89 -4.41 24.95 -2.04
C SER A 89 -5.69 24.55 -1.32
N TRP A 90 -6.07 23.27 -1.34
CA TRP A 90 -7.43 22.88 -0.92
C TRP A 90 -7.58 22.74 0.60
N ILE A 91 -6.54 22.24 1.28
CA ILE A 91 -6.64 21.80 2.67
C ILE A 91 -7.01 22.92 3.63
N ASN A 92 -6.48 24.13 3.41
CA ASN A 92 -6.82 25.31 4.21
C ASN A 92 -8.32 25.67 4.10
N GLY A 93 -8.90 25.50 2.91
CA GLY A 93 -10.33 25.69 2.69
C GLY A 93 -11.17 24.61 3.37
N TRP A 94 -10.72 23.36 3.31
CA TRP A 94 -11.40 22.24 3.96
C TRP A 94 -11.40 22.37 5.49
N ILE A 95 -10.27 22.75 6.11
CA ILE A 95 -10.18 22.99 7.55
C ILE A 95 -11.19 24.07 7.97
N LYS A 96 -11.21 25.22 7.27
CA LYS A 96 -12.16 26.31 7.55
C LYS A 96 -13.62 25.90 7.40
N LYS A 97 -13.91 24.92 6.53
CA LYS A 97 -15.26 24.40 6.26
C LYS A 97 -15.57 23.12 7.03
N ASN A 98 -14.82 22.83 8.10
CA ASN A 98 -14.99 21.62 8.91
C ASN A 98 -14.99 20.33 8.07
N TRP A 99 -14.01 20.22 7.17
CA TRP A 99 -13.80 19.09 6.25
C TRP A 99 -14.99 18.81 5.33
N ARG A 100 -15.60 19.87 4.81
CA ARG A 100 -16.62 19.80 3.76
C ARG A 100 -16.15 20.43 2.46
N ASN A 101 -16.46 19.78 1.35
CA ASN A 101 -16.16 20.27 0.01
C ASN A 101 -17.13 21.38 -0.44
N SER A 102 -16.96 21.91 -1.65
CA SER A 102 -17.83 22.97 -2.21
C SER A 102 -19.31 22.57 -2.30
N GLN A 103 -19.61 21.28 -2.42
CA GLN A 103 -20.96 20.72 -2.44
C GLN A 103 -21.49 20.41 -1.02
N LYS A 104 -20.81 20.86 0.03
CA LYS A 104 -21.13 20.59 1.45
C LYS A 104 -21.06 19.11 1.85
N LYS A 105 -20.52 18.23 1.01
CA LYS A 105 -20.29 16.82 1.34
C LYS A 105 -18.98 16.68 2.14
N PRO A 106 -18.83 15.62 2.96
CA PRO A 106 -17.55 15.28 3.57
C PRO A 106 -16.45 15.22 2.50
N VAL A 107 -15.27 15.74 2.82
CA VAL A 107 -14.08 15.61 1.98
C VAL A 107 -13.68 14.14 1.92
N GLU A 108 -13.43 13.63 0.72
CA GLU A 108 -12.93 12.27 0.52
C GLU A 108 -11.53 12.11 1.11
N ASN A 109 -11.24 10.92 1.65
CA ASN A 109 -9.95 10.60 2.28
C ASN A 109 -9.56 11.55 3.41
N LYS A 110 -10.55 12.15 4.09
CA LYS A 110 -10.35 13.10 5.19
C LYS A 110 -9.33 12.58 6.21
N GLU A 111 -9.41 11.32 6.59
CA GLU A 111 -8.58 10.70 7.60
C GLU A 111 -7.09 10.70 7.18
N LEU A 112 -6.80 10.38 5.91
CA LEU A 112 -5.44 10.43 5.36
C LEU A 112 -4.92 11.86 5.29
N TRP A 113 -5.75 12.82 4.87
CA TRP A 113 -5.39 14.24 4.88
C TRP A 113 -5.06 14.76 6.28
N GLN A 114 -5.86 14.39 7.28
CA GLN A 114 -5.59 14.73 8.67
C GLN A 114 -4.27 14.13 9.15
N GLN A 115 -3.96 12.88 8.78
CA GLN A 115 -2.68 12.26 9.12
C GLN A 115 -1.49 12.99 8.49
N ILE A 116 -1.58 13.38 7.21
CA ILE A 116 -0.53 14.18 6.56
C ILE A 116 -0.34 15.51 7.28
N LEU A 117 -1.41 16.22 7.63
CA LEU A 117 -1.32 17.47 8.39
C LEU A 117 -0.64 17.29 9.75
N GLU A 118 -1.01 16.26 10.52
CA GLU A 118 -0.38 16.03 11.82
C GLU A 118 1.08 15.61 11.69
N LEU A 119 1.44 14.86 10.66
CA LEU A 119 2.84 14.51 10.38
C LEU A 119 3.65 15.75 9.99
N THR A 120 3.17 16.57 9.05
CA THR A 120 3.90 17.75 8.57
C THR A 120 4.23 18.74 9.70
N LYS A 121 3.36 18.88 10.72
CA LYS A 121 3.62 19.72 11.91
C LYS A 121 4.83 19.27 12.74
N GLN A 122 5.24 18.02 12.62
CA GLN A 122 6.36 17.45 13.38
C GLN A 122 7.72 17.72 12.75
N PHE A 123 7.75 18.32 11.56
CA PHE A 123 8.98 18.67 10.85
C PHE A 123 9.25 20.16 10.94
N LYS A 124 10.52 20.54 10.77
CA LYS A 124 10.93 21.95 10.72
C LYS A 124 10.20 22.72 9.61
N SER A 125 10.13 22.12 8.43
CA SER A 125 9.35 22.62 7.29
C SER A 125 9.12 21.50 6.29
N VAL A 126 7.96 21.49 5.63
CA VAL A 126 7.65 20.59 4.53
C VAL A 126 7.11 21.39 3.36
N THR A 127 7.61 21.14 2.15
CA THR A 127 7.08 21.70 0.90
C THR A 127 6.61 20.58 -0.03
N PHE A 128 5.62 20.90 -0.86
CA PHE A 128 5.04 19.97 -1.84
C PHE A 128 5.25 20.54 -3.23
N ASN A 129 6.00 19.81 -4.05
CA ASN A 129 6.45 20.19 -5.38
C ASN A 129 5.83 19.24 -6.41
N LYS A 130 5.26 19.83 -7.46
CA LYS A 130 4.67 19.07 -8.56
C LYS A 130 5.79 18.64 -9.52
N CYS A 131 5.89 17.34 -9.75
CA CYS A 131 6.74 16.78 -10.80
C CYS A 131 5.95 16.60 -12.10
N LYS A 132 6.65 16.51 -13.23
CA LYS A 132 6.03 16.13 -14.51
C LYS A 132 5.79 14.61 -14.50
N GLY A 133 4.57 14.19 -14.77
CA GLY A 133 4.24 12.77 -14.91
C GLY A 133 4.84 12.17 -16.19
N HIS A 134 5.38 10.96 -16.07
CA HIS A 134 5.84 10.08 -17.17
C HIS A 134 6.84 10.65 -18.19
N SER A 135 7.80 11.50 -17.78
CA SER A 135 9.13 11.57 -18.42
C SER A 135 10.03 12.62 -17.75
N GLY A 136 11.25 12.19 -17.37
CA GLY A 136 12.40 13.07 -17.16
C GLY A 136 12.79 13.33 -15.72
N GLU A 137 12.14 12.70 -14.74
CA GLU A 137 12.54 12.74 -13.33
C GLU A 137 12.76 11.31 -12.81
N GLU A 138 14.00 10.83 -12.91
CA GLU A 138 14.43 9.45 -12.57
C GLU A 138 13.92 8.98 -11.20
N LEU A 139 13.91 9.86 -10.20
CA LEU A 139 13.46 9.51 -8.85
C LEU A 139 11.93 9.38 -8.73
N ASN A 140 11.16 10.09 -9.56
CA ASN A 140 9.71 9.91 -9.63
C ASN A 140 9.38 8.60 -10.36
N GLU A 141 10.06 8.34 -11.48
CA GLU A 141 9.94 7.06 -12.21
C GLU A 141 10.28 5.88 -11.30
N ARG A 142 11.33 6.02 -10.47
CA ARG A 142 11.65 5.00 -9.46
C ARG A 142 10.56 4.83 -8.41
N ALA A 143 9.87 5.89 -7.99
CA ALA A 143 8.76 5.77 -7.05
C ALA A 143 7.55 5.03 -7.66
N ASP A 144 7.24 5.28 -8.94
CA ASP A 144 6.24 4.53 -9.70
C ASP A 144 6.62 3.04 -9.84
N GLU A 145 7.89 2.76 -10.17
CA GLU A 145 8.41 1.39 -10.23
C GLU A 145 8.22 0.65 -8.90
N LEU A 146 8.53 1.31 -7.78
CA LEU A 146 8.35 0.76 -6.43
C LEU A 146 6.88 0.47 -6.13
N ALA A 147 5.95 1.33 -6.56
CA ALA A 147 4.52 1.08 -6.44
C ALA A 147 4.09 -0.15 -7.26
N ASN A 148 4.63 -0.32 -8.47
CA ASN A 148 4.36 -1.48 -9.31
C ASN A 148 4.93 -2.79 -8.75
N ILE A 149 6.16 -2.78 -8.22
CA ILE A 149 6.75 -3.92 -7.51
C ILE A 149 5.84 -4.34 -6.35
N ALA A 150 5.33 -3.38 -5.57
CA ALA A 150 4.44 -3.68 -4.48
C ALA A 150 3.15 -4.39 -4.94
N MET A 151 2.58 -3.96 -6.08
CA MET A 151 1.39 -4.60 -6.66
C MET A 151 1.69 -6.01 -7.19
N ASP A 152 2.83 -6.19 -7.87
CA ASP A 152 3.29 -7.50 -8.36
C ASP A 152 3.46 -8.50 -7.20
N GLU A 153 4.05 -8.09 -6.09
CA GLU A 153 4.22 -8.94 -4.91
C GLU A 153 2.87 -9.45 -4.37
N LEU A 154 1.84 -8.59 -4.36
CA LEU A 154 0.52 -8.97 -3.87
C LEU A 154 -0.21 -9.91 -4.85
N GLU A 155 -0.16 -9.61 -6.14
CA GLU A 155 -0.77 -10.42 -7.19
C GLU A 155 -0.15 -11.82 -7.28
N ASN A 156 1.18 -11.90 -7.16
CA ASN A 156 1.88 -13.19 -7.09
C ASN A 156 1.50 -13.99 -5.85
N LYS A 157 1.34 -13.33 -4.69
CA LYS A 157 0.90 -14.00 -3.47
C LYS A 157 -0.52 -14.57 -3.62
N GLU A 158 -1.46 -13.79 -4.14
CA GLU A 158 -2.82 -14.27 -4.41
C GLU A 158 -2.83 -15.47 -5.36
N THR A 159 -2.01 -15.42 -6.42
CA THR A 159 -1.87 -16.54 -7.36
C THR A 159 -1.38 -17.81 -6.66
N ILE A 160 -0.33 -17.69 -5.84
CA ILE A 160 0.23 -18.82 -5.06
C ILE A 160 -0.81 -19.40 -4.10
N ASP A 161 -1.59 -18.55 -3.42
CA ASP A 161 -2.58 -19.03 -2.45
C ASP A 161 -3.79 -19.69 -3.15
N ILE A 162 -4.16 -19.25 -4.35
CA ILE A 162 -5.14 -19.93 -5.23
C ILE A 162 -4.63 -21.32 -5.65
N ASP A 163 -3.37 -21.43 -6.08
CA ASP A 163 -2.77 -22.70 -6.49
C ASP A 163 -2.74 -23.70 -5.34
N LYS A 164 -2.30 -23.27 -4.14
CA LYS A 164 -2.33 -24.11 -2.93
C LYS A 164 -3.74 -24.58 -2.58
N ASN A 165 -4.73 -23.68 -2.65
CA ASN A 165 -6.11 -24.04 -2.37
C ASN A 165 -6.61 -25.10 -3.36
N THR A 166 -6.33 -24.93 -4.65
CA THR A 166 -6.69 -25.89 -5.70
C THR A 166 -6.06 -27.28 -5.45
N GLU A 167 -4.79 -27.32 -5.06
CA GLU A 167 -4.10 -28.55 -4.71
C GLU A 167 -4.70 -29.22 -3.47
N LEU A 168 -4.98 -28.45 -2.41
CA LEU A 168 -5.62 -28.97 -1.19
C LEU A 168 -7.03 -29.52 -1.45
N GLN A 169 -7.82 -28.86 -2.31
CA GLN A 169 -9.13 -29.37 -2.73
C GLN A 169 -9.01 -30.70 -3.47
N THR A 170 -8.03 -30.83 -4.37
CA THR A 170 -7.77 -32.08 -5.10
C THR A 170 -7.41 -33.22 -4.14
N ILE A 171 -6.55 -32.96 -3.15
CA ILE A 171 -6.17 -33.94 -2.12
C ILE A 171 -7.41 -34.34 -1.29
N LEU A 172 -8.22 -33.37 -0.88
CA LEU A 172 -9.42 -33.59 -0.11
C LEU A 172 -10.44 -34.47 -0.85
N GLU A 173 -10.66 -34.21 -2.14
CA GLU A 173 -11.53 -35.03 -3.01
C GLU A 173 -11.00 -36.46 -3.15
N SER A 174 -9.69 -36.63 -3.35
CA SER A 174 -9.05 -37.95 -3.41
C SER A 174 -9.25 -38.74 -2.11
N LEU A 175 -9.04 -38.11 -0.95
CA LEU A 175 -9.29 -38.74 0.36
C LEU A 175 -10.75 -39.14 0.55
N LYS A 176 -11.69 -38.23 0.21
CA LYS A 176 -13.13 -38.49 0.28
C LYS A 176 -13.56 -39.64 -0.64
N SER A 177 -13.04 -39.69 -1.86
CA SER A 177 -13.38 -40.73 -2.84
C SER A 177 -12.89 -42.13 -2.43
N ASN A 178 -11.79 -42.22 -1.68
CA ASN A 178 -11.20 -43.48 -1.22
C ASN A 178 -11.74 -43.94 0.15
N ARG A 179 -12.68 -43.21 0.76
CA ARG A 179 -13.16 -43.44 2.14
C ARG A 179 -13.44 -44.92 2.44
N LYS A 180 -14.24 -45.59 1.61
CA LYS A 180 -14.62 -46.99 1.81
C LYS A 180 -13.42 -47.95 1.83
N LYS A 181 -12.46 -47.76 0.92
CA LYS A 181 -11.24 -48.58 0.87
C LYS A 181 -10.35 -48.38 2.10
N LEU A 182 -10.42 -47.19 2.70
CA LEU A 182 -9.65 -46.84 3.88
C LEU A 182 -10.31 -47.32 5.18
N GLU A 183 -11.65 -47.36 5.23
CA GLU A 183 -12.42 -48.03 6.29
C GLU A 183 -12.07 -49.52 6.35
N GLU A 184 -11.95 -50.19 5.19
CA GLU A 184 -11.53 -51.60 5.09
C GLU A 184 -10.11 -51.85 5.65
N LEU A 185 -9.27 -50.82 5.77
CA LEU A 185 -7.93 -50.88 6.34
C LEU A 185 -7.89 -50.54 7.85
N ASN A 186 -9.03 -50.28 8.50
CA ASN A 186 -9.15 -49.89 9.91
C ASN A 186 -8.34 -48.62 10.29
N ILE A 187 -8.19 -47.66 9.38
CA ILE A 187 -7.46 -46.38 9.62
C ILE A 187 -8.36 -45.13 9.60
N GLU A 188 -9.68 -45.30 9.66
CA GLU A 188 -10.67 -44.21 9.49
C GLU A 188 -10.42 -42.99 10.38
N GLY A 189 -10.11 -43.19 11.67
CA GLY A 189 -9.90 -42.07 12.61
C GLY A 189 -8.70 -41.18 12.27
N TYR A 190 -7.64 -41.73 11.66
CA TYR A 190 -6.51 -40.92 11.19
C TYR A 190 -6.89 -40.06 9.97
N ILE A 191 -7.82 -40.55 9.15
CA ILE A 191 -8.25 -39.88 7.92
C ILE A 191 -9.26 -38.79 8.23
N GLU A 192 -10.19 -39.02 9.16
CA GLU A 192 -11.09 -37.95 9.61
C GLU A 192 -10.31 -36.75 10.15
N ASN A 193 -9.25 -37.00 10.93
CA ASN A 193 -8.34 -35.95 11.40
C ASN A 193 -7.62 -35.24 10.25
N ALA A 194 -7.15 -35.98 9.24
CA ALA A 194 -6.50 -35.40 8.07
C ALA A 194 -7.47 -34.53 7.23
N ILE A 195 -8.70 -35.01 7.01
CA ILE A 195 -9.75 -34.26 6.30
C ILE A 195 -10.08 -32.97 7.05
N GLN A 196 -10.30 -33.04 8.36
CA GLN A 196 -10.58 -31.85 9.18
C GLN A 196 -9.43 -30.84 9.14
N SER A 197 -8.19 -31.32 9.17
CA SER A 197 -7.00 -30.45 9.10
C SER A 197 -6.87 -29.76 7.74
N ILE A 198 -7.11 -30.48 6.64
CA ILE A 198 -7.09 -29.93 5.28
C ILE A 198 -8.24 -28.94 5.07
N ASP A 199 -9.45 -29.27 5.52
CA ASP A 199 -10.60 -28.37 5.48
C ASP A 199 -10.32 -27.06 6.26
N LEU A 200 -9.63 -27.15 7.39
CA LEU A 200 -9.22 -25.98 8.15
C LEU A 200 -8.17 -25.15 7.39
N ALA A 201 -7.16 -25.80 6.80
CA ALA A 201 -6.13 -25.12 6.01
C ALA A 201 -6.74 -24.36 4.81
N ILE A 202 -7.68 -24.98 4.10
CA ILE A 202 -8.44 -24.35 3.00
C ILE A 202 -9.19 -23.10 3.51
N LYS A 203 -9.91 -23.21 4.63
CA LYS A 203 -10.63 -22.07 5.22
C LYS A 203 -9.70 -20.92 5.58
N ILE A 204 -8.51 -21.21 6.09
CA ILE A 204 -7.51 -20.19 6.43
C ILE A 204 -7.04 -19.46 5.16
N LEU A 205 -6.72 -20.20 4.09
CA LEU A 205 -6.28 -19.62 2.81
C LEU A 205 -7.34 -18.76 2.12
N MET A 206 -8.63 -19.02 2.36
CA MET A 206 -9.72 -18.19 1.81
C MET A 206 -9.95 -16.88 2.57
N ILE A 207 -9.34 -16.69 3.74
CA ILE A 207 -9.52 -15.51 4.62
C ILE A 207 -8.25 -14.63 4.64
N SER A 208 -7.09 -15.18 4.23
CA SER A 208 -5.78 -14.52 4.20
C SER A 208 -5.52 -13.70 2.95
#